data_AF-A0A948VCU4-F1
#
_entry.id   AF-A0A948VCU4-F1
#
_cell.length_a   1.000
_cell.length_b   1.000
_cell.length_c   1.000
_cell.angle_alpha   90.00
_cell.angle_beta   90.00
_cell.angle_gamma   90.00
#
_symmetry.space_group_name_H-M   'P 1'
#
loop_
_entity.id
_entity.type
_entity.pdbx_description
1 polymer ?
#
loop_
_entity_poly.entity_id
_entity_poly.type
_entity_poly.pdbx_seq_one_letter_code
_entity_poly.pdbx_strand_id
1 'polypeptide(L)' 'MVLRSIEVTIEKDGTVRLPKMEKLPARRRAILTILDEPMLVAETALLSEAALAEDWDRPEEDKAWAYLQSDK' A
#
# COMPACT_ATOMS: atom_id res chain seq x y z
N MET A 1 -14.18 22.11 17.97
CA MET A 1 -13.20 22.20 16.86
C MET A 1 -13.00 20.78 16.35
N VAL A 2 -13.33 20.50 15.09
CA VAL A 2 -13.18 19.15 14.51
C VAL A 2 -12.03 19.17 13.53
N LEU A 3 -11.04 18.31 13.73
CA LEU A 3 -9.95 18.11 12.79
C LEU A 3 -10.46 17.23 11.65
N ARG A 4 -10.21 17.63 10.41
CA ARG A 4 -10.58 16.87 9.22
C ARG A 4 -9.33 16.65 8.38
N SER A 5 -9.05 15.40 8.05
CA SER A 5 -7.98 15.03 7.12
C SER A 5 -8.57 14.88 5.72
N ILE A 6 -7.84 15.38 4.71
CA ILE A 6 -8.21 15.26 3.31
C ILE A 6 -7.11 14.44 2.65
N GLU A 7 -7.48 13.33 2.02
CA GLU A 7 -6.55 12.53 1.24
C GLU A 7 -6.18 13.29 -0.04
N VAL A 8 -4.89 13.30 -0.35
CA VAL A 8 -4.31 13.97 -1.52
C VAL A 8 -3.32 13.05 -2.20
N THR A 9 -3.13 13.23 -3.50
CA THR A 9 -2.13 12.51 -4.27
C THR A 9 -0.93 13.41 -4.49
N ILE A 10 0.28 12.88 -4.24
CA ILE A 10 1.53 13.56 -4.60
C ILE A 10 2.04 12.91 -5.88
N GLU A 11 2.11 13.70 -6.95
CA GLU A 11 2.59 13.26 -8.25
C GLU A 11 4.12 13.07 -8.24
N LYS A 12 4.67 12.41 -9.26
CA LYS A 12 6.12 12.14 -9.36
C LYS A 12 7.00 13.39 -9.42
N ASP A 13 6.43 14.51 -9.87
CA ASP A 13 7.10 15.82 -9.92
C ASP A 13 6.98 16.60 -8.58
N GLY A 14 6.35 16.01 -7.57
CA GLY A 14 6.10 16.62 -6.27
C GLY A 14 4.83 17.48 -6.21
N THR A 15 4.03 17.52 -7.28
CA THR A 15 2.78 18.29 -7.28
C THR A 15 1.73 17.62 -6.39
N VAL A 16 1.22 18.35 -5.40
CA VAL A 16 0.12 17.88 -4.54
C VAL A 16 -1.21 18.17 -5.20
N ARG A 17 -2.00 17.13 -5.49
CA ARG A 17 -3.33 17.23 -6.10
C ARG A 17 -4.41 16.79 -5.13
N LEU A 18 -5.37 17.69 -4.94
CA LEU A 18 -6.62 17.36 -4.27
C LEU A 18 -7.52 16.59 -5.25
N PRO A 19 -7.96 15.36 -4.93
CA PRO A 19 -8.80 14.56 -5.81
C PRO A 19 -10.15 15.24 -6.08
N LYS A 20 -10.59 16.11 -5.17
CA LYS A 20 -11.76 16.98 -5.35
C LYS A 20 -11.49 18.36 -4.78
N MET A 21 -11.86 19.39 -5.54
CA MET A 21 -11.80 20.77 -5.09
C MET A 21 -12.87 20.99 -4.02
N GLU A 22 -12.46 20.91 -2.75
CA GLU A 22 -13.37 21.14 -1.63
C GLU A 22 -13.55 22.62 -1.35
N LYS A 23 -14.80 23.08 -1.46
CA LYS A 23 -15.18 24.42 -1.00
C LYS A 23 -15.29 24.40 0.51
N LEU A 24 -14.31 25.00 1.18
CA LEU A 24 -14.37 25.23 2.61
C LEU A 24 -15.38 26.35 2.89
N PRO A 25 -16.38 26.16 3.78
CA PRO A 25 -17.46 27.13 3.98
C PRO A 25 -17.02 28.54 4.46
N ALA A 26 -15.77 28.71 4.87
CA ALA A 26 -15.21 29.96 5.35
C ALA A 26 -13.68 29.93 5.32
N ARG A 27 -13.04 31.10 5.25
CA ARG A 27 -11.58 31.24 5.35
C ARG A 27 -11.09 30.64 6.67
N ARG A 28 -10.12 29.73 6.58
CA ARG A 28 -9.57 29.00 7.74
C ARG A 28 -8.11 28.62 7.51
N ARG A 29 -7.39 28.36 8.59
CA ARG A 29 -6.04 27.79 8.55
C ARG A 29 -6.13 26.27 8.38
N ALA A 30 -5.22 25.70 7.61
CA ALA A 30 -5.07 24.26 7.44
C ALA A 30 -3.61 23.89 7.67
N ILE A 31 -3.36 22.62 7.97
CA ILE A 31 -2.03 22.03 8.10
C ILE A 31 -1.96 20.93 7.05
N LEU A 32 -0.88 20.92 6.26
CA LEU A 32 -0.55 19.83 5.37
C LEU A 32 0.48 18.95 6.07
N THR A 33 0.18 17.66 6.18
CA THR A 33 1.09 16.65 6.72
C THR A 33 1.48 15.74 5.57
N ILE A 34 2.78 15.66 5.27
CA ILE A 34 3.34 14.77 4.27
C ILE A 34 4.05 13.65 5.04
N LEU A 35 3.71 12.41 4.74
CA LEU A 35 4.39 11.24 5.29
C LEU A 35 5.53 10.90 4.33
N ASP A 36 6.76 11.04 4.80
CA ASP A 36 7.96 10.67 4.05
C ASP A 36 8.20 9.17 4.28
N GLU A 37 7.38 8.34 3.64
CA GLU A 37 7.56 6.90 3.68
C GLU A 37 8.70 6.53 2.72
N PRO A 38 9.75 5.84 3.18
CA PRO A 38 10.77 5.35 2.27
C PRO A 38 10.09 4.51 1.20
N MET A 39 10.52 4.61 -0.06
CA MET A 39 10.05 3.72 -1.11
C MET A 39 10.27 2.28 -0.62
N LEU A 40 9.20 1.66 -0.13
CA LEU A 40 9.14 0.25 0.23
C LEU A 40 9.22 -0.52 -1.09
N VAL A 41 10.42 -0.58 -1.69
CA VAL A 41 10.85 -1.86 -2.23
C VAL A 41 10.77 -2.75 -1.01
N ALA A 42 9.77 -3.62 -0.98
CA ALA A 42 9.43 -4.39 0.20
C ALA A 42 10.64 -5.24 0.58
N GLU A 43 11.53 -4.71 1.41
CA GLU A 43 12.66 -5.44 1.97
C GLU A 43 12.11 -6.66 2.69
N THR A 44 10.94 -6.53 3.32
CA THR A 44 10.18 -7.66 3.86
C THR A 44 9.77 -8.68 2.79
N ALA A 45 9.39 -8.28 1.59
CA ALA A 45 9.08 -9.23 0.50
C ALA A 45 10.33 -9.93 -0.03
N LEU A 46 11.44 -9.19 -0.21
CA LEU A 46 12.73 -9.75 -0.64
C LEU A 46 13.33 -10.70 0.42
N LEU A 47 13.18 -10.38 1.71
CA LEU A 47 13.60 -11.24 2.81
C LEU A 47 12.67 -12.44 3.00
N SER A 48 11.37 -12.28 2.74
CA SER A 48 10.39 -13.38 2.81
C SER A 48 10.50 -14.33 1.62
N GLU A 49 10.92 -13.87 0.44
CA GLU A 49 11.11 -14.71 -0.75
C GLU A 49 12.09 -15.85 -0.46
N ALA A 50 13.27 -15.55 0.08
CA ALA A 50 14.27 -16.57 0.41
C ALA A 50 13.80 -17.53 1.51
N ALA A 51 13.14 -17.01 2.55
CA ALA A 51 12.65 -17.84 3.66
C ALA A 51 11.46 -18.74 3.27
N LEU A 52 10.57 -18.27 2.39
CA LEU A 52 9.41 -19.04 1.92
C LEU A 52 9.80 -20.04 0.83
N ALA A 53 10.82 -19.76 0.01
CA ALA A 53 11.25 -20.66 -1.06
C ALA A 53 11.68 -22.05 -0.54
N GLU A 54 12.33 -22.13 0.62
CA GLU A 54 12.78 -23.41 1.19
C GLU A 54 11.61 -24.31 1.63
N ASP A 55 10.54 -23.73 2.14
CA ASP A 55 9.38 -24.48 2.63
C ASP A 55 8.34 -24.73 1.52
N TRP A 56 8.31 -23.89 0.48
CA TRP A 56 7.33 -23.97 -0.60
C TRP A 56 7.73 -24.91 -1.75
N ASP A 57 9.02 -25.20 -1.94
CA ASP A 57 9.52 -26.11 -3.00
C ASP A 57 9.41 -27.60 -2.61
N ARG A 58 8.57 -27.91 -1.62
CA ARG A 58 8.36 -29.27 -1.12
C ARG A 58 7.33 -30.01 -1.99
N PRO A 59 7.58 -31.27 -2.38
CA PRO A 59 6.67 -32.05 -3.22
C PRO A 59 5.31 -32.35 -2.54
N GLU A 60 5.20 -32.16 -1.22
CA GLU A 60 3.93 -32.20 -0.49
C GLU A 60 3.04 -30.99 -0.80
N GLU A 61 3.63 -29.81 -0.99
CA GLU A 61 2.91 -28.58 -1.34
C GLU A 61 2.34 -28.70 -2.75
N ASP A 62 3.13 -29.15 -3.73
CA ASP A 62 2.66 -29.38 -5.10
C ASP A 62 1.41 -30.28 -5.16
N LYS A 63 1.36 -31.29 -4.31
CA LYS A 63 0.19 -32.17 -4.18
C LYS A 63 -0.99 -31.40 -3.59
N ALA A 64 -0.79 -30.64 -2.51
CA ALA A 64 -1.83 -29.82 -1.89
C ALA A 64 -2.41 -28.79 -2.88
N TRP A 65 -1.57 -28.14 -3.68
CA TRP A 65 -1.99 -27.21 -4.74
C TRP A 65 -2.77 -27.92 -5.85
N ALA A 66 -2.36 -29.13 -6.25
CA ALA A 66 -3.10 -29.94 -7.22
C ALA A 66 -4.51 -30.34 -6.72
N TYR A 67 -4.65 -30.63 -5.42
CA TYR A 67 -5.94 -30.92 -4.79
C TYR A 67 -6.89 -29.71 -4.80
N LEU A 68 -6.37 -28.49 -4.65
CA LEU A 68 -7.19 -27.27 -4.70
C LEU A 68 -7.71 -26.94 -6.11
N GLN A 69 -7.00 -27.36 -7.17
CA GLN A 69 -7.43 -27.14 -8.56
C GLN A 69 -8.42 -28.17 -9.08
N SER A 70 -8.59 -29.29 -8.37
CA SER A 70 -9.52 -30.35 -8.77
C SER A 70 -10.96 -30.13 -8.27
N ASP A 71 -11.20 -29.09 -7.46
CA ASP A 71 -12.52 -28.69 -6.96
C ASP A 71 -13.21 -27.66 -7.87
N LYS A 72 -13.06 -27.83 -9.19
CA LYS A 72 -13.63 -26.96 -10.24
C LYS A 72 -14.62 -27.71 -11.13
#